data_AF-A0A820IJ83-F1
#
_entry.id   AF-A0A820IJ83-F1
#
_cell.length_a   1.000
_cell.length_b   1.000
_cell.length_c   1.000
_cell.angle_alpha   90.00
_cell.angle_beta   90.00
_cell.angle_gamma   90.00
#
_symmetry.space_group_name_H-M   'P 1'
#
loop_
_entity.id
_entity.type
_entity.pdbx_description
1 polymer ?
#
loop_
_entity_poly.entity_id
_entity_poly.type
_entity_poly.pdbx_seq_one_letter_code
_entity_poly.pdbx_strand_id
1 'polypeptide(L)'
;MLIEEAQAFAGLVQAMYDTNTVAIVRKCFSERSAPELGFIRPHIAHDHICMYYVKLPFAEDLREFEFENLDGTKRNQPSDEQLKCIDSLITSMDLTHADRNGDEALRPEYVFNPYVQRMFQSIARRAVTPDEPLSLSNTIMEMNDTLLRSVASKCKRTLDTIHEKFTLRDTDRRQKITTGDALFGNIDSSTKKPRLDENENIEEPITDSSITNMDSASFEAQAAAKKKAALRNVGTLTPVEDFKLLMEQGSPSFIEICKQMCNLILELVNNSHGDALFEKAFQCLQCLRDTCIQKLEPKIFNDLELLLKKQASTVDG
;
A
#
# COMPACT_ATOMS: atom_id res chain seq x y z
N MET A 1 7.71 24.35 -41.99
CA MET A 1 8.14 25.55 -41.25
C MET A 1 8.75 26.48 -42.28
N LEU A 2 8.20 27.67 -42.43
CA LEU A 2 8.80 28.70 -43.27
C LEU A 2 10.15 29.08 -42.63
N ILE A 3 11.18 29.39 -43.43
CA ILE A 3 12.54 29.69 -42.92
C ILE A 3 12.50 30.81 -41.86
N GLU A 4 11.61 31.77 -42.03
CA GLU A 4 11.40 32.89 -41.09
C GLU A 4 10.87 32.44 -39.72
N GLU A 5 9.97 31.46 -39.67
CA GLU A 5 9.45 30.90 -38.41
C GLU A 5 10.55 30.17 -37.63
N ALA A 6 11.40 29.43 -38.34
CA ALA A 6 12.54 28.74 -37.75
C ALA A 6 13.58 29.73 -37.19
N GLN A 7 13.81 30.85 -37.87
CA GLN A 7 14.69 31.92 -37.39
C GLN A 7 14.12 32.62 -36.16
N ALA A 8 12.82 32.92 -36.15
CA ALA A 8 12.15 33.52 -34.99
C ALA A 8 12.20 32.59 -33.77
N PHE A 9 11.95 31.30 -33.97
CA PHE A 9 12.05 30.28 -32.93
C PHE A 9 13.49 30.18 -32.39
N ALA A 10 14.49 30.07 -33.27
CA ALA A 10 15.90 30.00 -32.86
C ALA A 10 16.34 31.24 -32.07
N GLY A 11 15.91 32.44 -32.51
CA GLY A 11 16.18 33.68 -31.79
C GLY A 11 15.57 33.69 -30.38
N LEU A 12 14.34 33.19 -30.23
CA LEU A 12 13.70 33.05 -28.92
C LEU A 12 14.43 32.04 -28.03
N VAL A 13 14.78 30.87 -28.55
CA VAL A 13 15.53 29.85 -27.78
C VAL A 13 16.87 30.40 -27.31
N GLN A 14 17.61 31.06 -28.21
CA GLN A 14 18.90 31.65 -27.88
C GLN A 14 18.77 32.73 -26.82
N ALA A 15 17.81 33.65 -26.98
CA ALA A 15 17.57 34.71 -26.00
C ALA A 15 17.24 34.11 -24.61
N MET A 16 16.34 33.11 -24.56
CA MET A 16 15.98 32.44 -23.31
C MET A 16 17.17 31.72 -22.66
N TYR A 17 18.05 31.13 -23.48
CA TYR A 17 19.26 30.46 -23.03
C TYR A 17 20.25 31.46 -22.44
N ASP A 18 20.50 32.57 -23.14
CA ASP A 18 21.44 33.62 -22.72
C ASP A 18 20.99 34.34 -21.44
N THR A 19 19.68 34.54 -21.27
CA THR A 19 19.11 35.18 -20.07
C THR A 19 18.81 34.21 -18.93
N ASN A 20 19.05 32.90 -19.10
CA ASN A 20 18.69 31.85 -18.14
C ASN A 20 17.22 31.93 -17.69
N THR A 21 16.31 32.12 -18.65
CA THR A 21 14.87 32.27 -18.40
C THR A 21 14.06 31.09 -18.95
N VAL A 22 12.90 30.84 -18.34
CA VAL A 22 11.91 29.88 -18.82
C VAL A 22 10.60 30.59 -19.14
N ALA A 23 9.80 30.02 -20.04
CA ALA A 23 8.50 30.57 -20.41
C ALA A 23 7.39 29.75 -19.75
N ILE A 24 6.48 30.37 -19.02
CA ILE A 24 5.25 29.72 -18.54
C ILE A 24 4.22 29.78 -19.66
N VAL A 25 3.67 28.62 -20.02
CA VAL A 25 2.76 28.49 -21.15
C VAL A 25 1.52 27.70 -20.77
N ARG A 26 0.42 28.03 -21.46
CA ARG A 26 -0.79 27.22 -21.48
C ARG A 26 -0.75 26.34 -22.73
N LYS A 27 -0.77 25.03 -22.55
CA LYS A 27 -0.81 24.05 -23.64
C LYS A 27 -2.22 23.47 -23.76
N CYS A 28 -2.80 23.59 -24.94
CA CYS A 28 -4.06 22.93 -25.30
C CYS A 28 -3.81 22.13 -26.58
N PHE A 29 -3.81 20.80 -26.49
CA PHE A 29 -3.52 19.95 -27.66
C PHE A 29 -4.64 19.99 -28.71
N SER A 30 -5.89 19.97 -28.26
CA SER A 30 -7.08 20.06 -29.11
C SER A 30 -8.22 20.73 -28.33
N GLU A 31 -9.30 21.13 -29.02
CA GLU A 31 -10.50 21.70 -28.39
C GLU A 31 -11.13 20.78 -27.33
N ARG A 32 -10.91 19.47 -27.43
CA ARG A 32 -11.44 18.47 -26.48
C ARG A 32 -10.50 18.19 -25.30
N SER A 33 -9.26 18.66 -25.39
CA SER A 33 -8.25 18.41 -24.36
C SER A 33 -8.34 19.46 -23.26
N ALA A 34 -8.25 19.02 -22.01
CA ALA A 34 -8.13 19.95 -20.90
C ALA A 34 -6.87 20.83 -21.07
N PRO A 35 -6.94 22.13 -20.77
CA PRO A 35 -5.77 22.99 -20.78
C PRO A 35 -4.75 22.52 -19.73
N GLU A 36 -3.49 22.45 -20.12
CA GLU A 36 -2.38 22.15 -19.23
C GLU A 36 -1.58 23.43 -18.99
N LEU A 37 -1.19 23.67 -17.74
CA LEU A 37 -0.17 24.64 -17.40
C LEU A 37 1.19 23.94 -17.43
N GLY A 38 2.19 24.58 -18.01
CA GLY A 38 3.55 24.07 -18.00
C GLY A 38 4.56 25.17 -18.21
N PHE A 39 5.83 24.83 -18.07
CA PHE A 39 6.90 25.70 -18.51
C PHE A 39 7.65 25.08 -19.68
N ILE A 40 8.27 25.95 -20.46
CA ILE A 40 9.17 25.58 -21.54
C ILE A 40 10.56 26.06 -21.19
N ARG A 41 11.53 25.14 -21.26
CA ARG A 41 12.96 25.45 -21.14
C ARG A 41 13.67 25.36 -22.49
N PRO A 42 14.61 26.27 -22.79
CA PRO A 42 15.42 26.20 -24.00
C PRO A 42 16.42 25.03 -23.91
N HIS A 43 16.68 24.37 -25.04
CA HIS A 43 17.75 23.38 -25.17
C HIS A 43 18.48 23.54 -26.49
N ILE A 44 19.80 23.70 -26.39
CA ILE A 44 20.69 23.86 -27.54
C ILE A 44 21.65 22.67 -27.52
N ALA A 45 21.49 21.79 -28.50
CA ALA A 45 22.39 20.68 -28.77
C ALA A 45 23.31 21.00 -29.96
N HIS A 46 24.29 20.16 -30.23
CA HIS A 46 25.24 20.35 -31.34
C HIS A 46 24.57 20.24 -32.71
N ASP A 47 23.53 19.43 -32.82
CA ASP A 47 22.84 19.05 -34.05
C ASP A 47 21.47 19.73 -34.21
N HIS A 48 20.86 20.19 -33.12
CA HIS A 48 19.54 20.81 -33.17
C HIS A 48 19.30 21.80 -32.02
N ILE A 49 18.34 22.71 -32.25
CA ILE A 49 17.82 23.63 -31.24
C ILE A 49 16.37 23.25 -30.97
N CYS A 50 16.02 23.04 -29.71
CA CYS A 50 14.66 22.70 -29.32
C CYS A 50 14.25 23.31 -27.97
N MET A 51 13.02 23.01 -27.58
CA MET A 51 12.40 23.47 -26.35
C MET A 51 11.74 22.28 -25.66
N TYR A 52 11.98 22.10 -24.37
CA TYR A 52 11.31 21.06 -23.59
C TYR A 52 10.13 21.65 -22.84
N TYR A 53 8.94 21.14 -23.14
CA TYR A 53 7.74 21.40 -22.35
C TYR A 53 7.69 20.44 -21.16
N VAL A 54 7.51 20.98 -19.96
CA VAL A 54 7.27 20.24 -18.73
C VAL A 54 5.99 20.73 -18.09
N LYS A 55 5.04 19.82 -17.85
CA LYS A 55 3.76 20.14 -17.21
C LYS A 55 4.02 20.57 -15.76
N LEU A 56 3.37 21.66 -15.35
CA LEU A 56 3.37 22.15 -13.97
C LEU A 56 2.16 21.59 -13.23
N PRO A 57 2.30 21.31 -11.91
CA PRO A 57 1.15 20.97 -11.08
C PRO A 57 0.24 22.19 -10.92
N PHE A 58 -1.07 21.94 -10.81
CA PHE A 58 -2.01 22.96 -10.35
C PHE A 58 -2.04 23.03 -8.81
N ALA A 59 -2.75 24.02 -8.27
CA ALA A 59 -2.89 24.17 -6.82
C ALA A 59 -3.54 22.94 -6.18
N GLU A 60 -4.45 22.27 -6.89
CA GLU A 60 -5.13 21.05 -6.44
C GLU A 60 -4.21 19.81 -6.44
N ASP A 61 -3.12 19.83 -7.21
CA ASP A 61 -2.14 18.74 -7.27
C ASP A 61 -1.13 18.80 -6.12
N LEU A 62 -1.00 19.95 -5.44
CA LEU A 62 -0.08 20.13 -4.33
C LEU A 62 -0.60 19.40 -3.09
N ARG A 63 0.30 18.64 -2.46
CA ARG A 63 0.04 17.96 -1.19
C ARG A 63 0.94 18.54 -0.12
N GLU A 64 0.35 19.27 0.81
CA GLU A 64 1.05 19.84 1.94
C GLU A 64 1.19 18.77 3.03
N PHE A 65 2.38 18.21 3.14
CA PHE A 65 2.76 17.30 4.22
C PHE A 65 3.71 18.01 5.16
N GLU A 66 3.37 18.03 6.44
CA GLU A 66 4.25 18.51 7.48
C GLU A 66 5.18 17.38 7.93
N PHE A 67 6.48 17.61 7.81
CA PHE A 67 7.52 16.69 8.29
C PHE A 67 8.37 17.40 9.33
N GLU A 68 8.80 16.66 10.36
CA GLU A 68 9.77 17.18 11.32
C GLU A 68 11.10 17.47 10.63
N ASN A 69 11.74 18.58 11.01
CA ASN A 69 13.07 18.91 10.50
C ASN A 69 14.10 17.91 11.06
N LEU A 70 14.75 17.18 10.15
CA LEU A 70 15.78 16.20 10.50
C LEU A 70 17.04 16.86 11.09
N ASP A 71 17.39 18.09 10.69
CA ASP A 71 18.58 18.80 11.20
C ASP A 71 18.36 19.37 12.61
N GLY A 72 17.12 19.73 12.93
CA GLY A 72 16.74 20.33 14.21
C GLY A 72 16.55 19.32 15.35
N THR A 73 16.47 18.02 15.03
CA THR A 73 16.19 16.98 16.02
C THR A 73 17.47 16.38 16.59
N LYS A 74 17.78 16.68 17.86
CA LYS A 74 18.93 16.11 18.59
C LYS A 74 18.93 14.58 18.71
N ARG A 75 17.80 13.93 18.41
CA ARG A 75 17.61 12.48 18.53
C ARG A 75 18.35 11.69 17.44
N ASN A 76 18.45 12.23 16.23
CA ASN A 76 18.94 11.52 15.05
C ASN A 76 20.16 12.22 14.41
N GLN A 77 20.88 13.03 15.16
CA GLN A 77 22.10 13.65 14.65
C GLN A 77 23.20 12.60 14.44
N PRO A 78 23.78 12.50 13.23
CA PRO A 78 24.83 11.55 12.96
C PRO A 78 26.13 11.96 13.67
N SER A 79 26.87 10.96 14.15
CA SER A 79 28.24 11.15 14.65
C SER A 79 29.21 11.49 13.50
N ASP A 80 30.28 12.23 13.79
CA ASP A 80 31.40 12.46 12.85
C ASP A 80 31.94 11.16 12.25
N GLU A 81 31.90 10.08 13.02
CA GLU A 81 32.30 8.76 12.57
C GLU A 81 31.33 8.11 11.59
N GLN A 82 30.04 8.39 11.75
CA GLN A 82 28.99 7.93 10.85
C GLN A 82 29.03 8.71 9.54
N LEU A 83 29.25 10.03 9.61
CA LEU A 83 29.46 10.89 8.43
C LEU A 83 30.63 10.40 7.58
N LYS A 84 31.80 10.16 8.19
CA LYS A 84 32.98 9.62 7.49
C LYS A 84 32.72 8.26 6.83
N CYS A 85 31.92 7.40 7.46
CA CYS A 85 31.55 6.12 6.86
C CYS A 85 30.67 6.29 5.63
N ILE A 86 29.70 7.22 5.65
CA ILE A 86 28.86 7.54 4.49
C ILE A 86 29.68 8.21 3.38
N ASP A 87 30.59 9.12 3.70
CA ASP A 87 31.49 9.73 2.71
C ASP A 87 32.34 8.68 1.99
N SER A 88 32.87 7.71 2.75
CA SER A 88 33.61 6.58 2.19
C SER A 88 32.73 5.70 1.30
N LEU A 89 31.46 5.50 1.67
CA LEU A 89 30.50 4.77 0.85
C LEU A 89 30.23 5.48 -0.47
N ILE A 90 29.92 6.78 -0.44
CA ILE A 90 29.67 7.60 -1.64
C ILE A 90 30.87 7.51 -2.58
N THR A 91 32.09 7.65 -2.05
CA THR A 91 33.32 7.54 -2.84
C THR A 91 33.50 6.15 -3.43
N SER A 92 33.16 5.09 -2.69
CA SER A 92 33.31 3.70 -3.16
C SER A 92 32.25 3.29 -4.19
N MET A 93 31.05 3.88 -4.13
CA MET A 93 29.90 3.60 -4.99
C MET A 93 29.75 4.59 -6.15
N ASP A 94 30.73 5.44 -6.39
CA ASP A 94 30.68 6.39 -7.51
C ASP A 94 30.69 5.65 -8.86
N LEU A 95 29.72 5.97 -9.72
CA LEU A 95 29.51 5.37 -11.04
C LEU A 95 29.90 6.29 -12.19
N THR A 96 30.28 7.54 -11.90
CA THR A 96 30.56 8.57 -12.92
C THR A 96 31.76 8.23 -13.81
N HIS A 97 32.77 7.55 -13.26
CA HIS A 97 34.01 7.19 -13.96
C HIS A 97 34.45 5.74 -13.70
N ALA A 98 33.52 4.86 -13.32
CA ALA A 98 33.87 3.52 -12.86
C ALA A 98 34.11 2.48 -13.96
N ASP A 99 33.98 2.84 -15.25
CA ASP A 99 34.35 1.98 -16.37
C ASP A 99 35.86 2.04 -16.70
N ARG A 100 36.38 1.01 -17.40
CA ARG A 100 37.79 0.87 -17.80
C ARG A 100 38.31 2.03 -18.65
N ASN A 101 37.41 2.74 -19.34
CA ASN A 101 37.74 3.86 -20.21
C ASN A 101 37.57 5.24 -19.53
N GLY A 102 37.19 5.28 -18.23
CA GLY A 102 36.90 6.52 -17.51
C GLY A 102 35.51 7.09 -17.79
N ASP A 103 34.66 6.32 -18.46
CA ASP A 103 33.28 6.64 -18.80
C ASP A 103 32.29 6.27 -17.67
N GLU A 104 31.09 6.87 -17.71
CA GLU A 104 29.98 6.53 -16.82
C GLU A 104 29.66 5.03 -16.92
N ALA A 105 29.73 4.36 -15.78
CA ALA A 105 29.76 2.91 -15.71
C ALA A 105 28.37 2.28 -15.86
N LEU A 106 27.33 2.97 -15.38
CA LEU A 106 25.93 2.59 -15.59
C LEU A 106 25.20 3.72 -16.31
N ARG A 107 24.63 3.44 -17.48
CA ARG A 107 23.83 4.43 -18.22
C ARG A 107 22.40 3.94 -18.39
N PRO A 108 21.49 4.23 -17.43
CA PRO A 108 20.12 3.74 -17.45
C PRO A 108 19.34 4.12 -18.72
N GLU A 109 19.70 5.24 -19.35
CA GLU A 109 19.08 5.70 -20.61
C GLU A 109 19.25 4.70 -21.77
N TYR A 110 20.34 3.94 -21.79
CA TYR A 110 20.60 2.90 -22.80
C TYR A 110 20.16 1.50 -22.37
N VAL A 111 19.56 1.37 -21.18
CA VAL A 111 19.06 0.08 -20.67
C VAL A 111 17.64 -0.14 -21.19
N PHE A 112 17.47 -1.20 -21.98
CA PHE A 112 16.14 -1.59 -22.46
C PHE A 112 15.22 -1.99 -21.31
N ASN A 113 13.90 -1.76 -21.50
CA ASN A 113 12.91 -2.17 -20.51
C ASN A 113 12.91 -3.70 -20.33
N PRO A 114 13.31 -4.21 -19.16
CA PRO A 114 13.45 -5.64 -18.93
C PRO A 114 12.11 -6.39 -18.96
N TYR A 115 11.01 -5.73 -18.63
CA TYR A 115 9.67 -6.33 -18.66
C TYR A 115 9.28 -6.79 -20.06
N VAL A 116 9.54 -5.94 -21.07
CA VAL A 116 9.19 -6.23 -22.47
C VAL A 116 10.04 -7.38 -23.00
N GLN A 117 11.35 -7.37 -22.70
CA GLN A 117 12.25 -8.46 -23.08
C GLN A 117 11.81 -9.78 -22.46
N ARG A 118 11.49 -9.77 -21.16
CA ARG A 118 10.99 -10.95 -20.44
C ARG A 118 9.68 -11.46 -21.04
N MET A 119 8.74 -10.57 -21.36
CA MET A 119 7.48 -10.92 -22.01
C MET A 119 7.72 -11.66 -23.33
N PHE A 120 8.58 -11.14 -24.21
CA PHE A 120 8.89 -11.80 -25.49
C PHE A 120 9.63 -13.13 -25.30
N GLN A 121 10.55 -13.22 -24.34
CA GLN A 121 11.19 -14.50 -23.99
C GLN A 121 10.16 -15.54 -23.54
N SER A 122 9.20 -15.15 -22.71
CA SER A 122 8.15 -16.05 -22.22
C SER A 122 7.20 -16.48 -23.35
N ILE A 123 6.80 -15.56 -24.24
CA ILE A 123 5.97 -15.87 -25.41
C ILE A 123 6.71 -16.83 -26.35
N ALA A 124 7.97 -16.53 -26.70
CA ALA A 124 8.78 -17.37 -27.57
C ALA A 124 8.98 -18.77 -26.97
N ARG A 125 9.26 -18.85 -25.66
CA ARG A 125 9.41 -20.13 -24.98
C ARG A 125 8.10 -20.91 -24.97
N ARG A 126 6.96 -20.31 -24.64
CA ARG A 126 5.67 -21.00 -24.66
C ARG A 126 5.27 -21.47 -26.07
N ALA A 127 5.67 -20.74 -27.11
CA ALA A 127 5.43 -21.14 -28.49
C ALA A 127 6.23 -22.37 -28.92
N VAL A 128 7.45 -22.54 -28.40
CA VAL A 128 8.34 -23.68 -28.71
C VAL A 128 8.15 -24.85 -27.76
N THR A 129 7.98 -24.57 -26.46
CA THR A 129 7.75 -25.55 -25.39
C THR A 129 6.46 -25.21 -24.60
N PRO A 130 5.29 -25.68 -25.07
CA PRO A 130 3.99 -25.34 -24.49
C PRO A 130 3.75 -25.85 -23.07
N ASP A 131 4.37 -26.97 -22.66
CA ASP A 131 4.07 -27.62 -21.38
C ASP A 131 5.13 -27.31 -20.30
N GLU A 132 6.22 -26.64 -20.65
CA GLU A 132 7.28 -26.33 -19.70
C GLU A 132 6.87 -25.15 -18.80
N PRO A 133 7.15 -25.20 -17.48
CA PRO A 133 6.96 -24.04 -16.62
C PRO A 133 7.87 -22.89 -17.06
N LEU A 134 7.39 -21.65 -16.92
CA LEU A 134 8.22 -20.49 -17.22
C LEU A 134 9.36 -20.40 -16.21
N SER A 135 10.61 -20.56 -16.66
CA SER A 135 11.77 -20.37 -15.79
C SER A 135 11.84 -18.93 -15.30
N LEU A 136 12.22 -18.68 -14.04
CA LEU A 136 12.68 -17.35 -13.61
C LEU A 136 13.90 -17.00 -14.48
N SER A 137 13.74 -16.04 -15.40
CA SER A 137 14.86 -15.63 -16.25
C SER A 137 15.72 -14.66 -15.47
N ASN A 138 17.00 -15.01 -15.33
CA ASN A 138 18.02 -14.13 -14.78
C ASN A 138 18.54 -13.10 -15.79
N THR A 139 17.98 -13.01 -17.01
CA THR A 139 18.50 -12.11 -18.06
C THR A 139 18.67 -10.67 -17.57
N ILE A 140 17.76 -10.18 -16.71
CA ILE A 140 17.83 -8.83 -16.14
C ILE A 140 19.00 -8.70 -15.15
N MET A 141 19.23 -9.73 -14.33
CA MET A 141 20.36 -9.78 -13.41
C MET A 141 21.67 -9.90 -14.19
N GLU A 142 21.71 -10.78 -15.21
CA GLU A 142 22.86 -11.04 -16.07
C GLU A 142 23.30 -9.81 -16.88
N MET A 143 22.35 -8.99 -17.35
CA MET A 143 22.64 -7.76 -18.11
C MET A 143 23.34 -6.68 -17.27
N ASN A 144 23.06 -6.63 -15.96
CA ASN A 144 23.63 -5.63 -15.05
C ASN A 144 24.72 -6.22 -14.12
N ASP A 145 24.97 -7.52 -14.22
CA ASP A 145 25.72 -8.30 -13.24
C ASP A 145 27.20 -7.94 -13.18
N THR A 146 27.81 -7.72 -14.35
CA THR A 146 29.25 -7.51 -14.47
C THR A 146 29.68 -6.19 -13.80
N LEU A 147 28.88 -5.14 -13.98
CA LEU A 147 29.09 -3.86 -13.34
C LEU A 147 28.76 -3.91 -11.84
N LEU A 148 27.60 -4.46 -11.49
CA LEU A 148 27.15 -4.57 -10.10
C LEU A 148 28.14 -5.39 -9.26
N ARG A 149 28.74 -6.46 -9.81
CA ARG A 149 29.76 -7.25 -9.10
C ARG A 149 31.04 -6.46 -8.83
N SER A 150 31.51 -5.66 -9.79
CA SER A 150 32.71 -4.83 -9.60
C SER A 150 32.50 -3.83 -8.47
N VAL A 151 31.39 -3.09 -8.51
CA VAL A 151 31.05 -2.08 -7.49
C VAL A 151 30.77 -2.75 -6.15
N ALA A 152 30.00 -3.83 -6.12
CA ALA A 152 29.70 -4.57 -4.88
C ALA A 152 30.98 -5.08 -4.19
N SER A 153 31.98 -5.54 -4.97
CA SER A 153 33.25 -5.98 -4.40
C SER A 153 34.05 -4.84 -3.76
N LYS A 154 34.03 -3.64 -4.37
CA LYS A 154 34.70 -2.44 -3.84
C LYS A 154 34.04 -1.95 -2.55
N CYS A 155 32.71 -2.03 -2.48
CA CYS A 155 31.92 -1.45 -1.39
C CYS A 155 31.68 -2.40 -0.23
N LYS A 156 32.04 -3.68 -0.36
CA LYS A 156 31.79 -4.68 0.70
C LYS A 156 32.36 -4.24 2.05
N ARG A 157 33.62 -3.77 2.06
CA ARG A 157 34.29 -3.33 3.28
C ARG A 157 33.65 -2.09 3.91
N THR A 158 33.22 -1.13 3.10
CA THR A 158 32.55 0.09 3.60
C THR A 158 31.16 -0.26 4.15
N LEU A 159 30.43 -1.15 3.48
CA LEU A 159 29.14 -1.65 3.96
C LEU A 159 29.24 -2.41 5.29
N ASP A 160 30.27 -3.25 5.47
CA ASP A 160 30.50 -3.94 6.75
C ASP A 160 30.69 -2.92 7.89
N THR A 161 31.48 -1.86 7.67
CA THR A 161 31.65 -0.79 8.68
C THR A 161 30.37 -0.01 8.97
N ILE A 162 29.51 0.17 7.97
CA ILE A 162 28.22 0.83 8.15
C ILE A 162 27.29 -0.06 8.97
N HIS A 163 27.24 -1.36 8.66
CA HIS A 163 26.44 -2.31 9.43
C HIS A 163 26.85 -2.35 10.91
N GLU A 164 28.14 -2.20 11.21
CA GLU A 164 28.64 -2.11 12.58
C GLU A 164 28.25 -0.79 13.28
N LYS A 165 28.33 0.35 12.58
CA LYS A 165 28.09 1.68 13.18
C LYS A 165 26.62 2.12 13.21
N PHE A 166 25.78 1.57 12.35
CA PHE A 166 24.36 1.88 12.27
C PHE A 166 23.55 0.70 12.79
N THR A 167 23.20 0.75 14.09
CA THR A 167 22.43 -0.32 14.73
C THR A 167 20.97 -0.25 14.30
N LEU A 168 20.57 -1.18 13.43
CA LEU A 168 19.19 -1.36 13.03
C LEU A 168 18.55 -2.47 13.88
N ARG A 169 17.30 -2.27 14.29
CA ARG A 169 16.51 -3.29 14.98
C ARG A 169 15.28 -3.57 14.14
N ASP A 170 15.07 -4.84 13.80
CA ASP A 170 13.83 -5.28 13.21
C ASP A 170 12.71 -5.11 14.23
N THR A 171 11.66 -4.40 13.84
CA THR A 171 10.43 -4.31 14.62
C THR A 171 9.47 -5.40 14.14
N ASP A 172 8.79 -6.09 15.06
CA ASP A 172 7.83 -7.16 14.76
C ASP A 172 6.57 -6.64 14.03
N ARG A 173 6.70 -6.24 12.77
CA ARG A 173 5.55 -5.93 11.90
C ARG A 173 5.85 -6.28 10.45
N ARG A 174 5.59 -7.55 10.13
CA ARG A 174 4.92 -8.01 8.91
C ARG A 174 4.45 -9.44 9.19
N GLN A 175 3.14 -9.63 9.33
CA GLN A 175 2.59 -10.99 9.21
C GLN A 175 3.00 -11.49 7.83
N LYS A 176 3.88 -12.50 7.78
CA LYS A 176 4.14 -13.21 6.54
C LYS A 176 2.79 -13.76 6.10
N ILE A 177 2.28 -13.27 4.97
CA ILE A 177 1.18 -13.95 4.28
C ILE A 177 1.69 -15.37 4.06
N THR A 178 1.03 -16.34 4.67
CA THR A 178 1.32 -17.76 4.46
C THR A 178 0.99 -18.06 3.01
N THR A 179 1.99 -17.98 2.13
CA THR A 179 1.85 -18.35 0.72
C THR A 179 1.50 -19.85 0.64
N GLY A 180 0.74 -20.27 -0.37
CA GLY A 180 0.32 -21.67 -0.53
C GLY A 180 1.45 -22.70 -0.44
N ASP A 181 2.68 -22.35 -0.81
CA ASP A 181 3.85 -23.23 -0.64
C ASP A 181 4.17 -23.57 0.83
N ALA A 182 3.87 -22.68 1.78
CA ALA A 182 4.04 -22.98 3.20
C ALA A 182 2.93 -23.91 3.75
N LEU A 183 1.80 -24.02 3.03
CA LEU A 183 0.67 -24.90 3.37
C LEU A 183 0.73 -26.25 2.64
N PHE A 184 1.30 -26.30 1.43
CA PHE A 184 1.26 -27.48 0.55
C PHE A 184 2.62 -27.96 0.05
N GLY A 185 3.72 -27.23 0.31
CA GLY A 185 5.05 -27.45 -0.29
C GLY A 185 5.86 -28.64 0.25
N ASN A 186 5.24 -29.59 0.96
CA ASN A 186 5.87 -30.84 1.38
C ASN A 186 4.95 -32.05 1.15
N ILE A 187 4.42 -32.18 -0.06
CA ILE A 187 3.80 -33.42 -0.54
C ILE A 187 4.65 -33.97 -1.68
N ASP A 188 5.93 -34.19 -1.43
CA ASP A 188 6.72 -35.14 -2.22
C ASP A 188 6.89 -36.43 -1.42
N SER A 189 6.24 -37.45 -1.94
CA SER A 189 6.24 -38.82 -1.48
C SER A 189 7.64 -39.43 -1.49
N SER A 190 8.27 -39.60 -0.33
CA SER A 190 9.02 -40.83 0.04
C SER A 190 9.75 -40.69 1.39
N THR A 191 9.34 -41.53 2.34
CA THR A 191 10.15 -42.04 3.45
C THR A 191 10.84 -41.04 4.38
N LYS A 192 10.15 -40.66 5.47
CA LYS A 192 10.68 -40.70 6.85
C LYS A 192 9.56 -40.37 7.83
N LYS A 193 9.16 -41.37 8.63
CA LYS A 193 8.28 -41.19 9.80
C LYS A 193 8.94 -40.18 10.76
N PRO A 194 8.29 -39.06 11.14
CA PRO A 194 8.66 -38.34 12.34
C PRO A 194 8.16 -39.13 13.56
N ARG A 195 8.98 -39.18 14.60
CA ARG A 195 8.64 -39.80 15.89
C ARG A 195 7.42 -39.08 16.49
N LEU A 196 6.51 -39.88 17.05
CA LEU A 196 5.46 -39.41 17.96
C LEU A 196 6.15 -38.89 19.23
N ASP A 197 6.06 -37.59 19.49
CA ASP A 197 6.03 -37.09 20.85
C ASP A 197 4.55 -36.96 21.23
N GLU A 198 4.14 -37.80 22.18
CA GLU A 198 2.82 -37.83 22.78
C GLU A 198 2.58 -36.52 23.53
N ASN A 199 1.65 -35.71 23.02
CA ASN A 199 0.69 -34.92 23.80
C ASN A 199 -0.03 -33.98 22.86
N GLU A 200 -1.19 -34.39 22.38
CA GLU A 200 -2.42 -33.58 22.44
C GLU A 200 -3.58 -34.42 21.90
N ASN A 201 -4.71 -34.31 22.60
CA ASN A 201 -5.88 -35.17 22.48
C ASN A 201 -6.45 -35.20 21.07
N ILE A 202 -6.77 -36.44 20.67
CA ILE A 202 -7.58 -36.80 19.52
C ILE A 202 -9.03 -36.37 19.79
N GLU A 203 -9.62 -35.57 18.90
CA GLU A 203 -10.97 -35.86 18.41
C GLU A 203 -10.93 -35.94 16.88
N GLU A 204 -11.57 -37.00 16.40
CA GLU A 204 -11.30 -37.73 15.17
C GLU A 204 -12.37 -37.38 14.09
N PRO A 205 -12.38 -38.02 12.91
CA PRO A 205 -12.48 -37.35 11.62
C PRO A 205 -13.88 -37.43 10.99
N ILE A 206 -14.17 -36.60 9.97
CA ILE A 206 -15.28 -36.88 9.05
C ILE A 206 -14.79 -36.78 7.59
N THR A 207 -14.50 -37.99 7.09
CA THR A 207 -14.62 -38.54 5.74
C THR A 207 -14.88 -37.60 4.56
N ASP A 208 -13.90 -37.64 3.67
CA ASP A 208 -13.93 -37.25 2.26
C ASP A 208 -15.04 -37.99 1.48
N SER A 209 -15.89 -37.27 0.75
CA SER A 209 -16.52 -37.77 -0.49
C SER A 209 -17.20 -36.67 -1.30
N SER A 210 -16.78 -36.60 -2.57
CA SER A 210 -17.47 -36.06 -3.74
C SER A 210 -17.59 -34.54 -3.89
N ILE A 211 -16.52 -33.97 -4.46
CA ILE A 211 -16.56 -32.75 -5.27
C ILE A 211 -17.41 -33.05 -6.52
N THR A 212 -18.58 -32.43 -6.61
CA THR A 212 -19.25 -32.15 -7.88
C THR A 212 -19.44 -30.64 -8.00
N ASN A 213 -19.15 -30.13 -9.19
CA ASN A 213 -19.10 -28.71 -9.56
C ASN A 213 -20.34 -27.94 -9.08
N MET A 214 -20.18 -26.85 -8.32
CA MET A 214 -21.25 -25.85 -8.12
C MET A 214 -20.74 -24.46 -7.74
N ASP A 215 -21.47 -23.48 -8.28
CA ASP A 215 -21.22 -22.05 -8.41
C ASP A 215 -20.79 -21.22 -7.16
N SER A 216 -20.10 -20.12 -7.46
CA SER A 216 -19.53 -19.10 -6.58
C SER A 216 -20.52 -18.29 -5.73
N ALA A 217 -21.83 -18.47 -5.93
CA ALA A 217 -22.86 -17.88 -5.05
C ALA A 217 -22.97 -18.58 -3.68
N SER A 218 -22.41 -19.78 -3.56
CA SER A 218 -22.49 -20.60 -2.34
C SER A 218 -21.49 -20.20 -1.24
N PHE A 219 -20.40 -19.50 -1.59
CA PHE A 219 -19.34 -19.14 -0.64
C PHE A 219 -19.75 -18.01 0.31
N GLU A 220 -20.45 -16.98 -0.20
CA GLU A 220 -20.98 -15.88 0.62
C GLU A 220 -22.09 -16.38 1.56
N ALA A 221 -22.94 -17.31 1.08
CA ALA A 221 -23.97 -17.93 1.91
C ALA A 221 -23.39 -18.83 3.02
N GLN A 222 -22.31 -19.57 2.74
CA GLN A 222 -21.63 -20.41 3.75
C GLN A 222 -20.80 -19.58 4.75
N ALA A 223 -20.15 -18.50 4.33
CA ALA A 223 -19.45 -17.59 5.23
C ALA A 223 -20.43 -16.82 6.15
N ALA A 224 -21.56 -16.38 5.60
CA ALA A 224 -22.65 -15.79 6.37
C ALA A 224 -23.26 -16.80 7.35
N ALA A 225 -23.45 -18.06 6.96
CA ALA A 225 -23.96 -19.12 7.83
C ALA A 225 -23.00 -19.47 8.98
N LYS A 226 -21.68 -19.50 8.73
CA LYS A 226 -20.66 -19.69 9.77
C LYS A 226 -20.58 -18.50 10.74
N LYS A 227 -20.70 -17.26 10.25
CA LYS A 227 -20.81 -16.04 11.09
C LYS A 227 -22.13 -16.04 11.88
N LYS A 228 -23.23 -16.53 11.28
CA LYS A 228 -24.56 -16.68 11.90
C LYS A 228 -24.60 -17.77 12.99
N ALA A 229 -23.67 -18.71 13.03
CA ALA A 229 -23.60 -19.72 14.10
C ALA A 229 -22.72 -19.30 15.29
N ALA A 230 -21.87 -18.28 15.14
CA ALA A 230 -20.83 -17.91 16.12
C ALA A 230 -21.05 -16.54 16.80
N LEU A 231 -21.97 -15.70 16.31
CA LEU A 231 -22.16 -14.36 16.85
C LEU A 231 -22.93 -14.40 18.17
N ARG A 232 -22.25 -14.11 19.29
CA ARG A 232 -22.86 -14.03 20.63
C ARG A 232 -23.11 -12.59 21.11
N ASN A 233 -22.38 -11.61 20.56
CA ASN A 233 -22.40 -10.20 20.99
C ASN A 233 -22.42 -9.26 19.77
N VAL A 234 -22.99 -8.06 19.93
CA VAL A 234 -22.93 -6.97 18.92
C VAL A 234 -21.49 -6.45 18.81
N GLY A 235 -20.90 -6.49 17.61
CA GLY A 235 -19.54 -6.01 17.36
C GLY A 235 -19.46 -4.50 17.11
N THR A 236 -18.27 -3.92 17.30
CA THR A 236 -17.99 -2.48 17.11
C THR A 236 -17.76 -2.07 15.65
N LEU A 237 -17.50 -3.03 14.76
CA LEU A 237 -17.23 -2.80 13.33
C LEU A 237 -18.52 -2.64 12.50
N THR A 238 -19.53 -3.46 12.74
CA THR A 238 -20.82 -3.48 12.00
C THR A 238 -22.02 -3.63 12.96
N PRO A 239 -22.24 -2.68 13.89
CA PRO A 239 -23.18 -2.86 15.01
C PRO A 239 -24.64 -3.05 14.57
N VAL A 240 -25.08 -2.34 13.54
CA VAL A 240 -26.47 -2.41 13.04
C VAL A 240 -26.77 -3.76 12.38
N GLU A 241 -25.82 -4.29 11.60
CA GLU A 241 -25.97 -5.58 10.92
C GLU A 241 -25.92 -6.74 11.91
N ASP A 242 -24.97 -6.69 12.85
CA ASP A 242 -24.81 -7.68 13.91
C ASP A 242 -26.07 -7.76 14.80
N PHE A 243 -26.68 -6.61 15.11
CA PHE A 243 -27.91 -6.54 15.89
C PHE A 243 -29.12 -7.13 15.16
N LYS A 244 -29.28 -6.85 13.86
CA LYS A 244 -30.35 -7.45 13.05
C LYS A 244 -30.17 -8.97 12.94
N LEU A 245 -28.93 -9.44 12.79
CA LEU A 245 -28.63 -10.87 12.76
C LEU A 245 -28.95 -11.57 14.10
N LEU A 246 -28.62 -10.94 15.24
CA LEU A 246 -28.96 -11.45 16.57
C LEU A 246 -30.48 -11.47 16.82
N MET A 247 -31.20 -10.47 16.30
CA MET A 247 -32.68 -10.43 16.33
C MET A 247 -33.32 -11.56 15.53
N GLU A 248 -32.72 -11.95 14.39
CA GLU A 248 -33.19 -13.08 13.58
C GLU A 248 -32.90 -14.45 14.22
N GLN A 249 -31.81 -14.57 14.98
CA GLN A 249 -31.39 -15.83 15.62
C GLN A 249 -32.21 -16.17 16.88
N GLY A 250 -32.78 -15.17 17.55
CA GLY A 250 -33.65 -15.37 18.73
C GLY A 250 -32.93 -15.87 19.99
N SER A 251 -31.60 -15.85 20.02
CA SER A 251 -30.75 -16.16 21.18
C SER A 251 -29.50 -15.29 21.12
N PRO A 252 -29.15 -14.47 22.13
CA PRO A 252 -29.73 -14.34 23.49
C PRO A 252 -31.11 -13.64 23.56
N SER A 253 -31.62 -13.41 24.77
CA SER A 253 -32.93 -12.78 24.99
C SER A 253 -33.01 -11.39 24.34
N PHE A 254 -34.17 -11.01 23.81
CA PHE A 254 -34.41 -9.69 23.22
C PHE A 254 -33.91 -8.54 24.11
N ILE A 255 -34.16 -8.64 25.42
CA ILE A 255 -33.76 -7.65 26.42
C ILE A 255 -32.23 -7.57 26.52
N GLU A 256 -31.53 -8.70 26.44
CA GLU A 256 -30.07 -8.76 26.52
C GLU A 256 -29.43 -8.15 25.27
N ILE A 257 -29.96 -8.44 24.10
CA ILE A 257 -29.47 -7.88 22.84
C ILE A 257 -29.68 -6.37 22.79
N CYS A 258 -30.85 -5.89 23.25
CA CYS A 258 -31.09 -4.44 23.39
C CYS A 258 -30.12 -3.81 24.39
N LYS A 259 -29.86 -4.44 25.55
CA LYS A 259 -28.86 -3.94 26.52
C LYS A 259 -27.44 -3.88 25.96
N GLN A 260 -27.04 -4.86 25.14
CA GLN A 260 -25.75 -4.82 24.46
C GLN A 260 -25.64 -3.63 23.50
N MET A 261 -26.70 -3.38 22.72
CA MET A 261 -26.76 -2.20 21.85
C MET A 261 -26.75 -0.89 22.64
N CYS A 262 -27.49 -0.82 23.75
CA CYS A 262 -27.50 0.34 24.65
C CYS A 262 -26.09 0.66 25.19
N ASN A 263 -25.36 -0.35 25.66
CA ASN A 263 -24.00 -0.18 26.18
C ASN A 263 -23.03 0.28 25.08
N LEU A 264 -23.16 -0.30 23.88
CA LEU A 264 -22.35 0.10 22.73
C LEU A 264 -22.63 1.55 22.31
N ILE A 265 -23.88 2.00 22.33
CA ILE A 265 -24.23 3.41 22.07
C ILE A 265 -23.59 4.32 23.13
N LEU A 266 -23.65 3.95 24.42
CA LEU A 266 -23.02 4.72 25.48
C LEU A 266 -21.49 4.77 25.33
N GLU A 267 -20.84 3.67 24.94
CA GLU A 267 -19.40 3.65 24.67
C GLU A 267 -19.02 4.50 23.46
N LEU A 268 -19.80 4.46 22.38
CA LEU A 268 -19.56 5.27 21.18
C LEU A 268 -19.71 6.77 21.46
N VAL A 269 -20.66 7.16 22.32
CA VAL A 269 -20.86 8.55 22.72
C VAL A 269 -19.73 9.01 23.66
N ASN A 270 -19.38 8.21 24.67
CA ASN A 270 -18.36 8.60 25.67
C ASN A 270 -16.92 8.60 25.13
N ASN A 271 -16.60 7.71 24.17
CA ASN A 271 -15.25 7.59 23.61
C ASN A 271 -15.07 8.40 22.31
N SER A 272 -16.05 9.23 21.94
CA SER A 272 -15.96 10.07 20.75
C SER A 272 -15.07 11.29 20.97
N HIS A 273 -13.98 11.36 20.20
CA HIS A 273 -13.18 12.58 20.02
C HIS A 273 -13.57 13.21 18.67
N GLY A 274 -14.49 14.18 18.69
CA GLY A 274 -15.02 14.84 17.48
C GLY A 274 -16.25 14.16 16.87
N ASP A 275 -16.62 14.56 15.65
CA ASP A 275 -17.92 14.21 15.02
C ASP A 275 -18.02 12.79 14.43
N ALA A 276 -16.91 12.07 14.30
CA ALA A 276 -16.82 10.87 13.46
C ALA A 276 -17.55 9.61 14.00
N LEU A 277 -17.83 9.53 15.30
CA LEU A 277 -18.50 8.37 15.91
C LEU A 277 -20.00 8.62 16.20
N PHE A 278 -20.45 9.87 16.17
CA PHE A 278 -21.85 10.22 16.43
C PHE A 278 -22.80 9.75 15.33
N GLU A 279 -22.36 9.77 14.07
CA GLU A 279 -23.18 9.28 12.95
C GLU A 279 -23.50 7.78 13.12
N LYS A 280 -22.50 6.99 13.54
CA LYS A 280 -22.68 5.56 13.84
C LYS A 280 -23.56 5.33 15.06
N ALA A 281 -23.36 6.11 16.13
CA ALA A 281 -24.20 6.04 17.33
C ALA A 281 -25.67 6.36 17.01
N PHE A 282 -25.91 7.35 16.14
CA PHE A 282 -27.24 7.73 15.69
C PHE A 282 -27.93 6.64 14.86
N GLN A 283 -27.20 5.99 13.94
CA GLN A 283 -27.71 4.85 13.17
C GLN A 283 -28.07 3.66 14.08
N CYS A 284 -27.27 3.39 15.12
CA CYS A 284 -27.58 2.39 16.14
C CYS A 284 -28.84 2.74 16.93
N LEU A 285 -29.01 4.03 17.29
CA LEU A 285 -30.16 4.52 18.05
C LEU A 285 -31.46 4.44 17.23
N GLN A 286 -31.42 4.78 15.94
CA GLN A 286 -32.55 4.60 15.02
C GLN A 286 -32.94 3.13 14.90
N CYS A 287 -31.97 2.23 14.67
CA CYS A 287 -32.24 0.80 14.59
C CYS A 287 -32.83 0.23 15.89
N LEU A 288 -32.32 0.66 17.04
CA LEU A 288 -32.86 0.27 18.35
C LEU A 288 -34.31 0.75 18.52
N ARG A 289 -34.60 2.01 18.17
CA ARG A 289 -35.95 2.57 18.24
C ARG A 289 -36.95 1.78 17.39
N ASP A 290 -36.60 1.51 16.14
CA ASP A 290 -37.48 0.80 15.21
C ASP A 290 -37.79 -0.61 15.69
N THR A 291 -36.78 -1.31 16.23
CA THR A 291 -36.98 -2.67 16.78
C THR A 291 -37.80 -2.68 18.08
N CYS A 292 -37.61 -1.71 18.98
CA CYS A 292 -38.44 -1.56 20.17
C CYS A 292 -39.91 -1.28 19.84
N ILE A 293 -40.17 -0.51 18.78
CA ILE A 293 -41.54 -0.26 18.28
C ILE A 293 -42.14 -1.54 17.71
N GLN A 294 -41.39 -2.28 16.88
CA GLN A 294 -41.86 -3.52 16.25
C GLN A 294 -42.19 -4.63 17.26
N LYS A 295 -41.44 -4.71 18.37
CA LYS A 295 -41.64 -5.70 19.44
C LYS A 295 -42.53 -5.22 20.59
N LEU A 296 -43.08 -4.00 20.49
CA LEU A 296 -43.97 -3.37 21.48
C LEU A 296 -43.36 -3.26 22.89
N GLU A 297 -42.03 -3.08 22.97
CA GLU A 297 -41.28 -2.95 24.23
C GLU A 297 -40.57 -1.59 24.29
N PRO A 298 -41.30 -0.47 24.51
CA PRO A 298 -40.74 0.88 24.46
C PRO A 298 -39.91 1.26 25.69
N LYS A 299 -40.03 0.51 26.80
CA LYS A 299 -39.40 0.86 28.09
C LYS A 299 -37.88 0.97 27.99
N ILE A 300 -37.25 0.02 27.29
CA ILE A 300 -35.79 -0.05 27.16
C ILE A 300 -35.22 1.18 26.45
N PHE A 301 -35.89 1.62 25.38
CA PHE A 301 -35.50 2.81 24.63
C PHE A 301 -35.73 4.09 25.45
N ASN A 302 -36.87 4.21 26.12
CA ASN A 302 -37.20 5.37 26.94
C ASN A 302 -36.24 5.52 28.14
N ASP A 303 -35.83 4.40 28.75
CA ASP A 303 -34.85 4.38 29.84
C ASP A 303 -33.46 4.83 29.34
N LEU A 304 -33.05 4.41 28.14
CA LEU A 304 -31.81 4.86 27.51
C LEU A 304 -31.86 6.36 27.16
N GLU A 305 -32.98 6.86 26.62
CA GLU A 305 -33.16 8.28 26.30
C GLU A 305 -33.06 9.14 27.58
N LEU A 306 -33.65 8.68 28.69
CA LEU A 306 -33.54 9.35 29.98
C LEU A 306 -32.10 9.38 30.51
N LEU A 307 -31.34 8.29 30.31
CA LEU A 307 -29.92 8.22 30.70
C LEU A 307 -29.06 9.15 29.86
N LEU A 308 -29.23 9.17 28.54
CA LEU A 308 -28.52 10.09 27.64
C LEU A 308 -28.86 11.55 27.96
N LYS A 309 -30.12 11.86 28.24
CA LYS A 309 -30.55 13.21 28.63
C LYS A 309 -29.93 13.67 29.95
N LYS A 310 -29.82 12.76 30.94
CA LYS A 310 -29.13 13.05 32.20
C LYS A 310 -27.64 13.31 31.97
N GLN A 311 -26.97 12.50 31.15
CA GLN A 311 -25.55 12.66 30.81
C GLN A 311 -25.28 13.97 30.07
N ALA A 312 -26.13 14.35 29.11
CA ALA A 312 -26.03 15.65 28.44
C ALA A 312 -26.20 16.82 29.41
N SER A 313 -27.16 16.75 30.35
CA SER A 313 -27.38 17.82 31.34
C SER A 313 -26.27 17.96 32.39
N THR A 314 -25.40 16.96 32.57
CA THR A 314 -24.24 17.02 33.47
C THR A 314 -22.97 17.55 32.81
N VAL A 315 -22.94 17.70 31.48
CA VAL A 315 -21.79 18.23 30.72
C VAL A 315 -21.89 19.74 30.52
N ASP A 316 -23.10 20.31 30.63
CA ASP A 316 -23.37 21.76 30.50
C ASP A 316 -23.35 22.54 31.85
N GLY A 317 -22.71 22.00 32.89
CA GLY A 317 -22.51 22.66 34.20
C GLY A 317 -21.07 22.58 34.67
#